data_AF-A0A1Y1VDV5-F1
#
_entry.id   AF-A0A1Y1VDV5-F1
#
_cell.length_a   1.000
_cell.length_b   1.000
_cell.length_c   1.000
_cell.angle_alpha   90.00
_cell.angle_beta   90.00
_cell.angle_gamma   90.00
#
_symmetry.space_group_name_H-M   'P 1'
#
loop_
_entity.id
_entity.type
_entity.pdbx_description
1 polymer ?
#
loop_
_entity_poly.entity_id
_entity_poly.type
_entity_poly.pdbx_seq_one_letter_code
_entity_poly.pdbx_strand_id
1 'polypeptide(L)'
;MYIYQLTEHVGQAQKHYHVFVQYTNCKRLSTRKLHGAHFEKYYGSAQQNIAYCKAEDQKHKDEGVTALLIEEHGEPLTKGGDFTVGYLKSLEPDEIPAILYNTYKNIKRGYTVTKARDYRKNVKVFWIQGPSGIGKTNKALDLAEEWEEALDTGTDFVKYVNGFYLGCSDKAKVAIYDDFRDSHMKPSEFINFIDYNKHWLNIKGSSMLNNYLCIIITSVQKFNRIYRNVDDEPRTQWERRVTVIDMFH
;
A
#
# COMPACT_ATOMS: atom_id res chain seq x y z
N MET A 1 -7.81 21.89 -22.01
CA MET A 1 -7.24 21.47 -23.30
C MET A 1 -8.17 20.42 -23.90
N TYR A 2 -8.24 20.30 -25.23
CA TYR A 2 -9.00 19.24 -25.88
C TYR A 2 -8.25 18.76 -27.12
N ILE A 3 -8.41 17.48 -27.40
CA ILE A 3 -7.88 16.82 -28.60
C ILE A 3 -9.07 16.38 -29.42
N TYR A 4 -8.99 16.52 -30.74
CA TYR A 4 -10.00 15.94 -31.62
C TYR A 4 -9.43 15.45 -32.94
N GLN A 5 -10.15 14.50 -33.54
CA GLN A 5 -9.87 13.95 -34.85
C GLN A 5 -11.18 13.83 -35.64
N LEU A 6 -11.21 14.41 -36.83
CA LEU A 6 -12.34 14.39 -37.75
C LEU A 6 -11.99 13.57 -38.99
N THR A 7 -12.76 12.52 -39.24
CA THR A 7 -12.60 11.63 -40.38
C THR A 7 -13.90 11.54 -41.20
N GLU A 8 -13.76 11.38 -42.52
CA GLU A 8 -14.84 10.97 -43.43
C GLU A 8 -14.69 9.48 -43.73
N HIS A 9 -15.75 8.70 -43.54
CA HIS A 9 -15.78 7.30 -43.98
C HIS A 9 -16.17 7.24 -45.46
N VAL A 10 -15.32 6.61 -46.27
CA VAL A 10 -15.43 6.47 -47.72
C VAL A 10 -15.70 5.01 -48.06
N GLY A 11 -16.65 4.75 -48.96
CA GLY A 11 -17.09 3.40 -49.32
C GLY A 11 -18.54 3.08 -48.91
N GLN A 12 -19.26 4.05 -48.34
CA GLN A 12 -20.66 3.94 -47.96
C GLN A 12 -21.57 4.78 -48.88
N ALA A 13 -22.85 4.42 -48.98
CA ALA A 13 -23.82 5.10 -49.86
C ALA A 13 -24.15 6.55 -49.43
N GLN A 14 -23.96 6.86 -48.14
CA GLN A 14 -24.12 8.20 -47.58
C GLN A 14 -22.78 8.71 -47.07
N LYS A 15 -22.63 10.04 -47.01
CA LYS A 15 -21.45 10.67 -46.41
C LYS A 15 -21.57 10.64 -44.89
N HIS A 16 -20.65 9.93 -44.24
CA HIS A 16 -20.56 9.85 -42.78
C HIS A 16 -19.29 10.53 -42.28
N TYR A 17 -19.47 11.53 -41.41
CA TYR A 17 -18.39 12.23 -40.72
C TYR A 17 -18.33 11.76 -39.27
N HIS A 18 -17.14 11.37 -38.83
CA HIS A 18 -16.88 10.89 -37.47
C HIS A 18 -15.94 11.86 -36.76
N VAL A 19 -16.36 12.32 -35.58
CA VAL A 19 -15.54 13.18 -34.72
C VAL A 19 -15.22 12.41 -33.43
N PHE A 20 -13.94 12.15 -33.18
CA PHE A 20 -13.45 11.77 -31.87
C PHE A 20 -13.02 13.01 -31.10
N VAL A 21 -13.49 13.18 -29.86
CA VAL A 21 -13.07 14.29 -28.99
C VAL A 21 -12.68 13.77 -27.62
N GLN A 22 -11.49 14.15 -27.15
CA GLN A 22 -10.98 13.84 -25.82
C GLN A 22 -10.77 15.14 -25.02
N TYR A 23 -11.49 15.26 -23.90
CA TYR A 23 -11.38 16.40 -22.99
C TYR A 23 -10.50 16.05 -21.79
N THR A 24 -9.69 17.00 -21.31
CA THR A 24 -8.90 16.84 -20.07
C THR A 24 -9.80 16.65 -18.83
N ASN A 25 -10.98 17.27 -18.83
CA ASN A 25 -11.95 17.22 -17.74
C ASN A 25 -13.32 16.82 -18.28
N CYS A 26 -14.14 16.16 -17.46
CA CYS A 26 -15.51 15.79 -17.84
C CYS A 26 -16.32 17.02 -18.30
N LYS A 27 -16.97 16.91 -19.45
CA LYS A 27 -17.86 17.95 -20.01
C LYS A 27 -19.27 17.41 -20.14
N ARG A 28 -20.25 18.21 -19.72
CA ARG A 28 -21.67 17.93 -19.96
C ARG A 28 -22.03 18.42 -21.36
N LEU A 29 -22.39 17.49 -22.24
CA LEU A 29 -22.95 17.82 -23.55
C LEU A 29 -24.47 18.00 -23.44
N SER A 30 -25.01 18.97 -24.18
CA SER A 30 -26.45 19.22 -24.27
C SER A 30 -26.95 18.76 -25.63
N THR A 31 -27.93 17.86 -25.66
CA THR A 31 -28.51 17.30 -26.88
C THR A 31 -29.07 18.37 -27.82
N ARG A 32 -29.55 19.50 -27.27
CA ARG A 32 -30.04 20.65 -28.06
C ARG A 32 -28.95 21.32 -28.89
N LYS A 33 -27.67 21.16 -28.53
CA LYS A 33 -26.52 21.76 -29.23
C LYS A 33 -25.91 20.84 -30.29
N LEU A 34 -26.49 19.65 -30.50
CA LEU A 34 -25.95 18.67 -31.43
C LEU A 34 -26.42 18.88 -32.88
N HIS A 35 -27.36 19.79 -33.15
CA HIS A 35 -27.81 20.16 -34.51
C HIS A 35 -28.09 18.95 -35.43
N GLY A 36 -28.68 17.88 -34.90
CA GLY A 36 -29.01 16.66 -35.65
C GLY A 36 -27.89 15.61 -35.73
N ALA A 37 -26.72 15.87 -35.13
CA ALA A 37 -25.64 14.90 -35.01
C ALA A 37 -26.04 13.73 -34.10
N HIS A 38 -25.78 12.52 -34.57
CA HIS A 38 -25.93 11.30 -33.77
C HIS A 38 -24.81 11.22 -32.74
N PHE A 39 -25.16 11.00 -31.48
CA PHE A 39 -24.22 10.83 -30.38
C PHE A 39 -24.49 9.52 -29.68
N GLU A 40 -23.57 8.57 -29.79
CA GLU A 40 -23.65 7.29 -29.13
C GLU A 40 -22.66 7.24 -27.95
N LYS A 41 -23.12 6.72 -26.82
CA LYS A 41 -22.26 6.52 -25.66
C LYS A 41 -21.44 5.25 -25.88
N TYR A 42 -20.20 5.42 -26.36
CA TYR A 42 -19.30 4.30 -26.56
C TYR A 42 -18.63 3.86 -25.25
N TYR A 43 -18.65 2.55 -24.97
CA TYR A 43 -18.11 1.95 -23.74
C TYR A 43 -16.69 1.36 -23.90
N GLY A 44 -16.09 1.45 -25.09
CA GLY A 44 -14.74 0.95 -25.35
C GLY A 44 -13.62 1.95 -25.03
N SER A 45 -12.37 1.49 -25.15
CA SER A 45 -11.17 2.29 -24.86
C SER A 45 -10.96 3.42 -25.87
N ALA A 46 -10.17 4.45 -25.51
CA ALA A 46 -9.81 5.54 -26.43
C ALA A 46 -9.18 4.99 -27.73
N GLN A 47 -8.34 3.96 -27.61
CA GLN A 47 -7.76 3.26 -28.76
C GLN A 47 -8.82 2.62 -29.67
N GLN A 48 -9.84 1.97 -29.11
CA GLN A 48 -10.93 1.37 -29.90
C GLN A 48 -11.76 2.45 -30.60
N ASN A 49 -12.01 3.59 -29.95
CA ASN A 49 -12.72 4.72 -30.55
C ASN A 49 -11.96 5.33 -31.73
N ILE A 50 -10.65 5.52 -31.57
CA ILE A 50 -9.79 6.08 -32.62
C ILE A 50 -9.71 5.11 -33.80
N ALA A 51 -9.54 3.81 -33.53
CA ALA A 51 -9.52 2.78 -34.56
C ALA A 51 -10.83 2.74 -35.36
N TYR A 52 -11.98 2.87 -34.68
CA TYR A 52 -13.28 2.99 -35.33
C TYR A 52 -13.39 4.23 -36.22
N CYS A 53 -13.01 5.41 -35.71
CA CYS A 53 -13.00 6.65 -36.51
C CYS A 53 -12.08 6.54 -37.73
N LYS A 54 -10.97 5.80 -37.63
CA LYS A 54 -10.03 5.55 -38.73
C LYS A 54 -10.41 4.37 -39.64
N ALA A 55 -11.56 3.73 -39.40
CA ALA A 55 -12.01 2.53 -40.13
C ALA A 55 -10.97 1.38 -40.12
N GLU A 56 -10.22 1.24 -39.02
CA GLU A 56 -9.17 0.23 -38.86
C GLU A 56 -9.67 -1.07 -38.21
N ASP A 57 -10.91 -1.10 -37.71
CA ASP A 57 -11.52 -2.29 -37.14
C ASP A 57 -11.98 -3.29 -38.21
N GLN A 58 -12.21 -4.52 -37.77
CA GLN A 58 -12.49 -5.64 -38.67
C GLN A 58 -13.77 -5.43 -39.49
N LYS A 59 -14.80 -4.81 -38.91
CA LYS A 59 -16.09 -4.61 -39.57
C LYS A 59 -15.95 -3.70 -40.80
N HIS A 60 -15.27 -2.56 -40.65
CA HIS A 60 -15.05 -1.64 -41.78
C HIS A 60 -14.17 -2.25 -42.86
N LYS A 61 -13.16 -3.06 -42.48
CA LYS A 61 -12.33 -3.80 -43.44
C LYS A 61 -13.15 -4.79 -44.26
N ASP A 62 -14.06 -5.54 -43.61
CA ASP A 62 -14.93 -6.50 -44.27
C ASP A 62 -15.96 -5.82 -45.21
N GLU A 63 -16.39 -4.61 -44.87
CA GLU A 63 -17.31 -3.78 -45.67
C GLU A 63 -16.61 -2.92 -46.74
N GLY A 64 -15.27 -2.96 -46.82
CA GLY A 64 -14.48 -2.16 -47.77
C GLY A 64 -14.49 -0.66 -47.48
N VAL A 65 -14.80 -0.25 -46.25
CA VAL A 65 -14.84 1.14 -45.81
C VAL A 65 -13.45 1.60 -45.40
N THR A 66 -13.08 2.81 -45.82
CA THR A 66 -11.80 3.47 -45.48
C THR A 66 -12.07 4.85 -44.89
N ALA A 67 -11.12 5.42 -44.16
CA ALA A 67 -11.27 6.75 -43.57
C ALA A 67 -10.29 7.76 -44.19
N LEU A 68 -10.81 8.93 -44.55
CA LEU A 68 -10.01 10.11 -44.90
C LEU A 68 -9.95 11.05 -43.69
N LEU A 69 -8.74 11.40 -43.28
CA LEU A 69 -8.52 12.41 -42.23
C LEU A 69 -8.76 13.80 -42.81
N ILE A 70 -9.69 14.55 -42.22
CA ILE A 70 -10.00 15.93 -42.65
C ILE A 70 -9.24 16.93 -41.78
N GLU A 71 -9.33 16.75 -40.46
CA GLU A 71 -8.77 17.68 -39.49
C GLU A 71 -8.37 16.96 -38.19
N GLU A 72 -7.26 17.37 -37.61
CA GLU A 72 -6.73 16.84 -36.36
C GLU A 72 -6.14 17.97 -35.52
N HIS A 73 -6.42 17.95 -34.22
CA HIS A 73 -5.85 18.91 -33.27
C HIS A 73 -5.39 18.18 -32.01
N GLY A 74 -4.07 18.18 -31.81
CA GLY A 74 -3.41 17.52 -30.69
C GLY A 74 -3.27 16.01 -30.87
N GLU A 75 -2.37 15.38 -30.12
CA GLU A 75 -2.17 13.93 -30.19
C GLU A 75 -3.11 13.20 -29.22
N PRO A 76 -3.94 12.25 -29.70
CA PRO A 76 -4.89 11.56 -28.83
C PRO A 76 -4.18 10.64 -27.84
N LEU A 77 -4.60 10.71 -26.58
CA LEU A 77 -4.12 9.80 -25.54
C LEU A 77 -4.85 8.46 -25.72
N THR A 78 -4.25 7.59 -26.54
CA THR A 78 -4.76 6.23 -26.87
C THR A 78 -4.85 5.31 -25.65
N LYS A 79 -4.03 5.60 -24.64
CA LYS A 79 -3.93 4.90 -23.37
C LYS A 79 -4.43 5.83 -22.26
N GLY A 80 -5.52 5.45 -21.60
CA GLY A 80 -6.05 6.22 -20.49
C GLY A 80 -5.07 6.21 -19.31
N GLY A 81 -4.26 7.25 -19.14
CA GLY A 81 -3.41 7.44 -17.96
C GLY A 81 -2.64 6.18 -17.53
N ASP A 82 -2.03 5.48 -18.50
CA ASP A 82 -1.36 4.19 -18.26
C ASP A 82 -0.02 4.39 -17.57
N PHE A 83 -0.07 4.57 -16.26
CA PHE A 83 1.05 4.16 -15.43
C PHE A 83 1.06 2.64 -15.37
N THR A 84 1.49 1.99 -16.47
CA THR A 84 1.67 0.53 -16.48
C THR A 84 2.61 0.13 -15.36
N VAL A 85 2.49 -1.10 -14.85
CA VAL A 85 3.45 -1.62 -13.84
C VAL A 85 4.89 -1.50 -14.35
N GLY A 86 5.13 -1.72 -15.65
CA GLY A 86 6.44 -1.54 -16.27
C GLY A 86 6.94 -0.09 -16.22
N TYR A 87 6.07 0.86 -16.57
CA TYR A 87 6.37 2.29 -16.50
C TYR A 87 6.61 2.77 -15.06
N LEU A 88 5.77 2.35 -14.10
CA LEU A 88 5.98 2.65 -12.69
C LEU A 88 7.31 2.06 -12.18
N LYS A 89 7.71 0.87 -12.63
CA LYS A 89 9.00 0.27 -12.24
C LYS A 89 10.21 1.06 -12.72
N SER A 90 10.10 1.76 -13.85
CA SER A 90 11.18 2.54 -14.47
C SER A 90 11.29 3.97 -13.98
N LEU A 91 10.28 4.49 -13.26
CA LEU A 91 10.33 5.84 -12.71
C LEU A 91 11.16 5.91 -11.42
N GLU A 92 11.85 7.03 -11.24
CA GLU A 92 12.46 7.41 -9.97
C GLU A 92 11.38 7.90 -8.97
N PRO A 93 11.55 7.71 -7.65
CA PRO A 93 10.52 8.01 -6.66
C PRO A 93 9.92 9.42 -6.74
N ASP A 94 10.74 10.41 -7.07
CA ASP A 94 10.36 11.83 -7.13
C ASP A 94 9.55 12.19 -8.39
N GLU A 95 9.54 11.31 -9.40
CA GLU A 95 8.82 11.50 -10.65
C GLU A 95 7.40 10.90 -10.62
N ILE A 96 7.05 10.26 -9.50
CA ILE A 96 5.79 9.52 -9.35
C ILE A 96 4.71 10.46 -8.83
N PRO A 97 3.55 10.56 -9.53
CA PRO A 97 2.43 11.30 -9.00
C PRO A 97 2.02 10.77 -7.62
N ALA A 98 1.80 11.67 -6.66
CA ALA A 98 1.49 11.30 -5.27
C ALA A 98 0.36 10.27 -5.13
N ILE A 99 -0.64 10.33 -6.02
CA ILE A 99 -1.77 9.38 -6.04
C ILE A 99 -1.35 7.94 -6.37
N LEU A 100 -0.21 7.73 -7.04
CA LEU A 100 0.31 6.43 -7.47
C LEU A 100 1.49 5.94 -6.64
N TYR A 101 1.99 6.74 -5.71
CA TYR A 101 3.15 6.40 -4.87
C TYR A 101 2.96 5.08 -4.11
N ASN A 102 1.76 4.83 -3.57
CA ASN A 102 1.45 3.57 -2.89
C ASN A 102 1.49 2.37 -3.84
N THR A 103 0.99 2.52 -5.06
CA THR A 103 1.03 1.48 -6.09
C THR A 103 2.48 1.17 -6.47
N TYR A 104 3.30 2.20 -6.69
CA TYR A 104 4.74 2.04 -6.92
C TYR A 104 5.44 1.29 -5.79
N LYS A 105 5.21 1.72 -4.53
CA LYS A 105 5.81 1.08 -3.35
C LYS A 105 5.47 -0.40 -3.27
N ASN A 106 4.23 -0.77 -3.56
CA ASN A 106 3.80 -2.17 -3.57
C ASN A 106 4.43 -2.96 -4.73
N ILE A 107 4.59 -2.37 -5.91
CA ILE A 107 5.25 -3.00 -7.05
C ILE A 107 6.75 -3.25 -6.78
N LYS A 108 7.45 -2.27 -6.20
CA LYS A 108 8.89 -2.35 -5.88
C LYS A 108 9.19 -3.23 -4.67
N ARG A 109 8.25 -3.37 -3.72
CA ARG A 109 8.46 -4.22 -2.53
C ARG A 109 8.90 -5.63 -2.92
N GLY A 110 8.44 -6.15 -4.06
CA GLY A 110 8.70 -7.52 -4.47
C GLY A 110 8.06 -8.49 -3.46
N TYR A 111 7.33 -9.49 -3.92
CA TYR A 111 6.91 -10.54 -3.00
C TYR A 111 8.15 -11.39 -2.69
N THR A 112 8.93 -10.99 -1.69
CA THR A 112 10.05 -11.79 -1.19
C THR A 112 9.44 -13.10 -0.69
N VAL A 113 9.68 -14.19 -1.44
CA VAL A 113 9.19 -15.52 -1.08
C VAL A 113 9.86 -15.90 0.24
N THR A 114 9.10 -15.81 1.33
CA THR A 114 9.57 -16.23 2.65
C THR A 114 9.54 -17.75 2.66
N LYS A 115 10.70 -18.41 2.79
CA LYS A 115 10.74 -19.87 2.93
C LYS A 115 10.18 -20.22 4.30
N ALA A 116 9.45 -21.34 4.40
CA ALA A 116 8.85 -21.79 5.67
C ALA A 116 9.88 -21.89 6.82
N ARG A 117 11.12 -22.28 6.51
CA ARG A 117 12.22 -22.34 7.49
C ARG A 117 12.62 -20.97 8.05
N ASP A 118 12.46 -19.91 7.27
CA ASP A 118 12.87 -18.54 7.61
C ASP A 118 11.77 -17.80 8.40
N TYR A 119 10.64 -18.48 8.66
CA TYR A 119 9.49 -17.94 9.40
C TYR A 119 9.73 -17.90 10.91
N ARG A 120 10.72 -18.64 11.42
CA ARG A 120 11.13 -18.57 12.83
C ARG A 120 12.18 -17.50 13.04
N LYS A 121 12.16 -16.88 14.21
CA LYS A 121 13.13 -15.90 14.71
C LYS A 121 13.48 -16.21 16.14
N ASN A 122 14.74 -15.98 16.51
CA ASN A 122 15.19 -16.08 17.89
C ASN A 122 15.04 -14.70 18.53
N VAL A 123 13.83 -14.39 18.99
CA VAL A 123 13.52 -13.10 19.62
C VAL A 123 13.76 -13.15 21.13
N LYS A 124 14.35 -12.09 21.68
CA LYS A 124 14.36 -11.81 23.11
C LYS A 124 13.36 -10.71 23.43
N VAL A 125 12.54 -10.94 24.43
CA VAL A 125 11.48 -10.01 24.82
C VAL A 125 11.71 -9.59 26.27
N PHE A 126 11.80 -8.28 26.50
CA PHE A 126 11.97 -7.69 27.81
C PHE A 126 10.72 -6.91 28.20
N TRP A 127 10.22 -7.14 29.41
CA TRP A 127 9.12 -6.39 29.99
C TRP A 127 9.59 -5.63 31.22
N ILE A 128 9.77 -4.33 31.07
CA ILE A 128 10.19 -3.42 32.13
C ILE A 128 8.94 -2.85 32.79
N GLN A 129 8.70 -3.22 34.05
CA GLN A 129 7.50 -2.83 34.79
C GLN A 129 7.81 -1.98 36.01
N GLY A 130 6.92 -1.03 36.31
CA GLY A 130 7.01 -0.22 37.53
C GLY A 130 6.23 1.11 37.46
N PRO A 131 6.13 1.86 38.57
CA PRO A 131 5.41 3.13 38.64
C PRO A 131 5.87 4.17 37.59
N SER A 132 5.06 5.19 37.36
CA SER A 132 5.46 6.31 36.49
C SER A 132 6.68 7.05 37.07
N GLY A 133 7.55 7.58 36.21
CA GLY A 133 8.68 8.44 36.62
C GLY A 133 9.93 7.75 37.16
N ILE A 134 9.99 6.42 37.23
CA ILE A 134 11.12 5.68 37.82
C ILE A 134 12.28 5.37 36.85
N GLY A 135 12.22 5.86 35.61
CA GLY A 135 13.27 5.61 34.61
C GLY A 135 13.12 4.35 33.76
N LYS A 136 11.91 3.76 33.64
CA LYS A 136 11.66 2.59 32.76
C LYS A 136 12.09 2.83 31.31
N THR A 137 11.79 4.00 30.78
CA THR A 137 12.12 4.39 29.41
C THR A 137 13.63 4.50 29.23
N ASN A 138 14.37 5.09 30.18
CA ASN A 138 15.84 5.11 30.14
C ASN A 138 16.40 3.69 30.16
N LYS A 139 15.87 2.82 31.03
CA LYS A 139 16.30 1.42 31.08
C LYS A 139 16.02 0.67 29.76
N ALA A 140 14.95 1.04 29.06
CA ALA A 140 14.64 0.49 27.74
C ALA A 140 15.60 0.99 26.66
N LEU A 141 16.02 2.26 26.74
CA LEU A 141 17.01 2.85 25.83
C LEU A 141 18.38 2.21 26.04
N ASP A 142 18.87 2.10 27.28
CA ASP A 142 20.15 1.46 27.59
C ASP A 142 20.20 0.03 27.02
N LEU A 143 19.11 -0.73 27.23
CA LEU A 143 19.02 -2.09 26.72
C LEU A 143 18.89 -2.14 25.19
N ALA A 144 18.27 -1.13 24.57
CA ALA A 144 18.22 -1.05 23.12
C ALA A 144 19.61 -0.77 22.54
N GLU A 145 20.37 0.16 23.11
CA GLU A 145 21.75 0.49 22.67
C GLU A 145 22.64 -0.75 22.71
N GLU A 146 22.59 -1.55 23.78
CA GLU A 146 23.34 -2.82 23.88
C GLU A 146 23.00 -3.79 22.72
N TRP A 147 21.73 -3.87 22.33
CA TRP A 147 21.28 -4.75 21.26
C TRP A 147 21.51 -4.18 19.86
N GLU A 148 21.47 -2.86 19.71
CA GLU A 148 21.84 -2.16 18.47
C GLU A 148 23.29 -2.43 18.12
N GLU A 149 24.20 -2.28 19.10
CA GLU A 149 25.63 -2.58 18.94
C GLU A 149 25.86 -4.07 18.62
N ALA A 150 25.22 -4.97 19.36
CA ALA A 150 25.40 -6.41 19.16
C ALA A 150 24.87 -6.93 17.80
N LEU A 151 23.89 -6.26 17.21
CA LEU A 151 23.23 -6.68 15.97
C LEU A 151 23.59 -5.81 14.75
N ASP A 152 24.39 -4.75 14.93
CA ASP A 152 24.67 -3.73 13.92
C ASP A 152 23.38 -3.24 13.24
N THR A 153 22.47 -2.71 14.05
CA THR A 153 21.11 -2.34 13.63
C THR A 153 20.61 -1.11 14.38
N GLY A 154 19.39 -0.65 14.03
CA GLY A 154 18.70 0.40 14.77
C GLY A 154 17.47 -0.11 15.54
N THR A 155 16.87 0.82 16.27
CA THR A 155 15.64 0.61 17.05
C THR A 155 14.44 1.34 16.46
N ASP A 156 13.33 0.62 16.37
CA ASP A 156 12.01 1.20 16.08
C ASP A 156 11.26 1.53 17.38
N PHE A 157 10.68 2.72 17.44
CA PHE A 157 9.73 3.11 18.51
C PHE A 157 8.31 2.78 18.06
N VAL A 158 7.83 1.62 18.50
CA VAL A 158 6.59 1.02 18.03
C VAL A 158 5.40 1.44 18.90
N LYS A 159 4.28 1.77 18.24
CA LYS A 159 2.98 1.97 18.88
C LYS A 159 1.90 1.26 18.09
N TYR A 160 0.84 0.81 18.76
CA TYR A 160 -0.34 0.26 18.12
C TYR A 160 -1.55 1.16 18.37
N VAL A 161 -2.12 1.68 17.29
CA VAL A 161 -3.22 2.66 17.33
C VAL A 161 -4.25 2.30 16.26
N ASN A 162 -5.51 2.17 16.66
CA ASN A 162 -6.64 1.93 15.75
C ASN A 162 -6.44 0.74 14.78
N GLY A 163 -5.82 -0.34 15.23
CA GLY A 163 -5.60 -1.54 14.41
C GLY A 163 -4.33 -1.51 13.57
N PHE A 164 -3.47 -0.49 13.73
CA PHE A 164 -2.25 -0.33 12.95
C PHE A 164 -1.02 -0.13 13.85
N TYR A 165 0.09 -0.75 13.47
CA TYR A 165 1.40 -0.43 13.99
C TYR A 165 1.96 0.84 13.36
N LEU A 166 2.57 1.68 14.19
CA LEU A 166 3.29 2.90 13.85
C LEU A 166 4.76 2.74 14.24
N GLY A 167 5.65 3.43 13.53
CA GLY A 167 7.08 3.45 13.84
C GLY A 167 7.85 2.20 13.43
N CYS A 168 7.25 1.27 12.66
CA CYS A 168 7.92 0.06 12.18
C CYS A 168 8.68 0.30 10.86
N SER A 169 9.90 -0.22 10.78
CA SER A 169 10.79 -0.24 9.61
C SER A 169 11.33 -1.65 9.36
N ASP A 170 11.75 -1.92 8.12
CA ASP A 170 12.41 -3.19 7.77
C ASP A 170 13.91 -3.21 8.10
N LYS A 171 14.44 -2.03 8.48
CA LYS A 171 15.85 -1.77 8.79
C LYS A 171 16.21 -2.11 10.24
N ALA A 172 15.33 -1.80 11.19
CA ALA A 172 15.55 -2.08 12.59
C ALA A 172 15.34 -3.57 12.93
N LYS A 173 16.14 -4.10 13.86
CA LYS A 173 15.92 -5.42 14.49
C LYS A 173 15.61 -5.31 15.98
N VAL A 174 15.67 -4.11 16.54
CA VAL A 174 15.27 -3.82 17.91
C VAL A 174 13.96 -3.01 17.88
N ALA A 175 13.04 -3.30 18.78
CA ALA A 175 11.80 -2.54 18.92
C ALA A 175 11.57 -2.14 20.38
N ILE A 176 11.24 -0.87 20.62
CA ILE A 176 10.74 -0.39 21.90
C ILE A 176 9.24 -0.11 21.76
N TYR A 177 8.43 -0.74 22.60
CA TYR A 177 7.05 -0.32 22.87
C TYR A 177 7.00 0.36 24.23
N ASP A 178 7.15 1.67 24.24
CA ASP A 178 7.11 2.44 25.48
C ASP A 178 5.67 2.62 25.98
N ASP A 179 5.49 2.64 27.28
CA ASP A 179 4.24 2.87 28.01
C ASP A 179 3.07 1.98 27.58
N PHE A 180 3.30 0.69 27.36
CA PHE A 180 2.28 -0.27 26.98
C PHE A 180 1.14 -0.36 28.01
N ARG A 181 -0.08 -0.55 27.51
CA ARG A 181 -1.28 -0.93 28.28
C ARG A 181 -2.00 -2.06 27.55
N ASP A 182 -2.59 -2.98 28.30
CA ASP A 182 -3.41 -4.08 27.77
C ASP A 182 -4.64 -3.61 26.97
N SER A 183 -5.04 -2.34 27.12
CA SER A 183 -6.07 -1.72 26.27
C SER A 183 -5.57 -1.31 24.88
N HIS A 184 -4.25 -1.27 24.63
CA HIS A 184 -3.72 -0.83 23.34
C HIS A 184 -4.01 -1.82 22.21
N MET A 185 -3.90 -3.12 22.47
CA MET A 185 -4.09 -4.17 21.48
C MET A 185 -4.77 -5.39 22.11
N LYS A 186 -5.32 -6.27 21.27
CA LYS A 186 -5.94 -7.52 21.75
C LYS A 186 -4.85 -8.55 22.14
N PRO A 187 -5.16 -9.53 23.01
CA PRO A 187 -4.21 -10.57 23.41
C PRO A 187 -3.56 -11.30 22.22
N SER A 188 -4.33 -11.64 21.19
CA SER A 188 -3.83 -12.28 19.97
C SER A 188 -2.79 -11.44 19.24
N GLU A 189 -2.99 -10.13 19.22
CA GLU A 189 -2.08 -9.18 18.57
C GLU A 189 -0.78 -9.03 19.36
N PHE A 190 -0.89 -8.98 20.69
CA PHE A 190 0.25 -8.98 21.58
C PHE A 190 1.10 -10.24 21.40
N ILE A 191 0.47 -11.43 21.34
CA ILE A 191 1.17 -12.69 21.04
C ILE A 191 1.93 -12.57 19.72
N ASN A 192 1.27 -12.17 18.63
CA ASN A 192 1.90 -12.04 17.31
C ASN A 192 3.10 -11.08 17.32
N PHE A 193 3.07 -10.05 18.16
CA PHE A 193 4.17 -9.12 18.31
C PHE A 193 5.40 -9.75 18.97
N ILE A 194 5.21 -10.56 20.02
CA ILE A 194 6.30 -11.12 20.83
C ILE A 194 6.69 -12.57 20.47
N ASP A 195 6.02 -13.18 19.48
CA ASP A 195 6.21 -14.60 19.15
C ASP A 195 7.58 -14.91 18.50
N TYR A 196 8.01 -16.17 18.61
CA TYR A 196 9.17 -16.71 17.90
C TYR A 196 8.92 -16.92 16.41
N ASN A 197 7.66 -16.90 15.98
CA ASN A 197 7.34 -16.86 14.57
C ASN A 197 7.22 -15.41 14.11
N LYS A 198 7.64 -15.16 12.88
CA LYS A 198 7.44 -13.90 12.21
C LYS A 198 5.96 -13.78 11.89
N HIS A 199 5.34 -12.65 12.20
CA HIS A 199 3.94 -12.39 11.87
C HIS A 199 3.84 -11.11 11.05
N TRP A 200 2.80 -10.99 10.23
CA TRP A 200 2.55 -9.75 9.51
C TRP A 200 1.98 -8.70 10.46
N LEU A 201 2.73 -7.62 10.64
CA LEU A 201 2.28 -6.41 11.30
C LEU A 201 1.48 -5.57 10.31
N ASN A 202 0.25 -5.22 10.68
CA ASN A 202 -0.59 -4.33 9.90
C ASN A 202 -0.11 -2.89 10.07
N ILE A 203 0.48 -2.29 9.04
CA ILE A 203 0.92 -0.89 9.04
C ILE A 203 0.01 -0.09 8.10
N LYS A 204 -0.14 1.22 8.34
CA LYS A 204 -1.09 2.00 7.54
C LYS A 204 -0.75 1.96 6.04
N GLY A 205 -1.66 1.42 5.22
CA GLY A 205 -1.52 1.30 3.77
C GLY A 205 -0.59 0.16 3.30
N SER A 206 -0.15 -0.73 4.20
CA SER A 206 0.81 -1.78 3.88
C SER A 206 0.81 -2.89 4.96
N SER A 207 1.73 -3.83 4.86
CA SER A 207 2.03 -4.82 5.90
C SER A 207 3.54 -4.93 6.05
N MET A 208 4.04 -5.40 7.18
CA MET A 208 5.46 -5.66 7.38
C MET A 208 5.66 -6.96 8.13
N LEU A 209 6.66 -7.75 7.78
CA LEU A 209 6.97 -8.96 8.52
C LEU A 209 7.71 -8.60 9.81
N ASN A 210 7.22 -9.05 10.96
CA ASN A 210 7.81 -8.83 12.27
C ASN A 210 9.15 -9.57 12.40
N ASN A 211 10.23 -8.89 12.02
CA ASN A 211 11.59 -9.41 12.02
C ASN A 211 12.42 -8.95 13.23
N TYR A 212 11.80 -8.36 14.26
CA TYR A 212 12.52 -7.93 15.46
C TYR A 212 13.13 -9.12 16.21
N LEU A 213 14.41 -8.98 16.56
CA LEU A 213 15.20 -9.92 17.34
C LEU A 213 15.28 -9.53 18.82
N CYS A 214 15.05 -8.25 19.13
CA CYS A 214 14.85 -7.75 20.48
C CYS A 214 13.58 -6.91 20.54
N ILE A 215 12.73 -7.15 21.52
CA ILE A 215 11.51 -6.38 21.78
C ILE A 215 11.52 -5.96 23.24
N ILE A 216 11.48 -4.66 23.49
CA ILE A 216 11.55 -4.07 24.82
C ILE A 216 10.24 -3.34 25.06
N ILE A 217 9.53 -3.71 26.12
CA ILE A 217 8.22 -3.17 26.44
C ILE A 217 8.31 -2.53 27.81
N THR A 218 7.94 -1.25 27.92
CA THR A 218 7.80 -0.61 29.23
C THR A 218 6.31 -0.53 29.59
N SER A 219 5.97 -0.74 30.87
CA SER A 219 4.57 -0.62 31.31
C SER A 219 4.47 -0.23 32.78
N VAL A 220 3.40 0.48 33.14
CA VAL A 220 3.00 0.63 34.55
C VAL A 220 2.17 -0.54 35.05
N GLN A 221 1.69 -1.41 34.14
CA GLN A 221 0.98 -2.63 34.50
C GLN A 221 2.00 -3.74 34.74
N LYS A 222 1.79 -4.51 35.81
CA LYS A 222 2.57 -5.73 36.01
C LYS A 222 2.25 -6.72 34.89
N PHE A 223 3.27 -7.40 34.38
CA PHE A 223 3.13 -8.38 33.31
C PHE A 223 2.13 -9.47 33.65
N ASN A 224 2.17 -10.00 34.89
CA ASN A 224 1.19 -10.98 35.35
C ASN A 224 -0.23 -10.41 35.56
N ARG A 225 -0.49 -9.15 35.22
CA ARG A 225 -1.80 -8.49 35.35
C ARG A 225 -2.38 -8.03 34.02
N ILE A 226 -1.68 -8.18 32.90
CA ILE A 226 -2.28 -7.89 31.60
C ILE A 226 -3.22 -9.03 31.19
N TYR A 227 -4.30 -8.71 30.48
CA TYR A 227 -5.21 -9.71 29.90
C TYR A 227 -5.73 -10.77 30.90
N ARG A 228 -6.03 -10.36 32.14
CA ARG A 228 -6.45 -11.28 33.23
C ARG A 228 -7.65 -12.16 32.92
N ASN A 229 -8.50 -11.73 31.99
CA ASN A 229 -9.74 -12.40 31.62
C ASN A 229 -9.55 -13.43 30.51
N VAL A 230 -8.32 -13.66 30.04
CA VAL A 230 -7.98 -14.67 29.04
C VAL A 230 -7.64 -15.97 29.73
N ASP A 231 -8.04 -17.08 29.12
CA ASP A 231 -7.74 -18.44 29.58
C ASP A 231 -6.23 -18.66 29.83
N ASP A 232 -5.91 -19.58 30.73
CA ASP A 232 -4.53 -19.79 31.23
C ASP A 232 -3.56 -20.32 30.15
N GLU A 233 -4.06 -21.00 29.10
CA GLU A 233 -3.21 -21.57 28.05
C GLU A 233 -2.49 -20.49 27.20
N PRO A 234 -3.16 -19.48 26.61
CA PRO A 234 -2.49 -18.34 25.99
C PRO A 234 -1.50 -17.63 26.91
N ARG A 235 -1.81 -17.59 28.22
CA ARG A 235 -1.02 -16.86 29.20
C ARG A 235 0.33 -17.51 29.48
N THR A 236 0.31 -18.81 29.72
CA THR A 236 1.54 -19.61 29.88
C THR A 236 2.44 -19.57 28.64
N GLN A 237 1.85 -19.37 27.46
CA GLN A 237 2.62 -19.18 26.23
C GLN A 237 3.47 -17.90 26.28
N TRP A 238 2.89 -16.73 26.54
CA TRP A 238 3.69 -15.50 26.57
C TRP A 238 4.58 -15.39 27.81
N GLU A 239 4.20 -15.97 28.93
CA GLU A 239 5.00 -15.90 30.16
C GLU A 239 6.38 -16.56 30.04
N ARG A 240 6.50 -17.61 29.22
CA ARG A 240 7.80 -18.27 28.94
C ARG A 240 8.70 -17.48 27.99
N ARG A 241 8.14 -16.49 27.27
CA ARG A 241 8.83 -15.74 26.20
C ARG A 241 9.48 -14.45 26.69
N VAL A 242 9.05 -13.97 27.86
CA VAL A 242 9.32 -12.62 28.33
C VAL A 242 10.22 -12.65 29.57
N THR A 243 11.33 -11.91 29.50
CA THR A 243 12.15 -11.59 30.67
C THR A 243 11.56 -10.37 31.36
N VAL A 244 11.06 -10.52 32.58
CA VAL A 244 10.49 -9.42 33.36
C VAL A 244 11.58 -8.72 34.16
N ILE A 245 11.67 -7.40 34.02
CA ILE A 245 12.51 -6.50 34.82
C ILE A 245 11.57 -5.71 35.74
N ASP A 246 11.57 -6.07 37.03
CA ASP A 246 10.69 -5.47 38.02
C ASP A 246 11.35 -4.26 38.70
N MET A 247 10.74 -3.09 38.54
CA MET A 247 11.12 -1.83 39.18
C MET A 247 10.02 -1.32 40.15
N PHE A 248 9.09 -2.19 40.56
CA PHE A 248 8.25 -1.96 41.75
C PHE A 248 9.12 -2.20 43.00
N HIS A 249 9.82 -1.16 43.44
CA HIS A 249 10.48 -1.12 44.74
C HIS A 249 9.47 -1.01 45.89
#